data_AF-A0AAU7ZXU3-F1
#
_entry.id   AF-A0AAU7ZXU3-F1
#
_cell.length_a   1.000
_cell.length_b   1.000
_cell.length_c   1.000
_cell.angle_alpha   90.00
_cell.angle_beta   90.00
_cell.angle_gamma   90.00
#
_symmetry.space_group_name_H-M   'P 1'
#
loop_
_entity.id
_entity.type
_entity.pdbx_description
1 polymer ?
#
loop_
_entity_poly.entity_id
_entity_poly.type
_entity_poly.pdbx_seq_one_letter_code
_entity_poly.pdbx_strand_id
1 'polypeptide(L)'
;MNFKKNIYKTYKTKYEALHPTNKNYIPIYISNYINYKYNINVLIINPFNKKNNIFLKKNNILFFKIKKNFFKKKKNRKKFINKYTLYKKNIYNMRDIILSRQKYWGEPIPIYYKNNIPINIKINNLPLILPNIKKIKSLSKINK
;
A
#
# COMPACT_ATOMS: atom_id res chain seq x y z
N MET A 1 12.89 13.65 -22.00
CA MET A 1 12.69 13.74 -20.53
C MET A 1 13.48 12.63 -19.86
N ASN A 2 14.72 12.91 -19.44
CA ASN A 2 15.63 11.92 -18.88
C ASN A 2 15.06 11.40 -17.55
N PHE A 3 14.63 10.14 -17.51
CA PHE A 3 14.37 9.44 -16.26
C PHE A 3 15.68 9.37 -15.48
N LYS A 4 15.94 10.34 -14.60
CA LYS A 4 16.97 10.21 -13.56
C LYS A 4 16.79 8.81 -12.98
N LYS A 5 17.88 8.01 -12.97
CA LYS A 5 17.92 6.70 -12.31
C LYS A 5 17.26 6.88 -10.95
N ASN A 6 16.05 6.37 -10.76
CA ASN A 6 15.35 6.53 -9.48
C ASN A 6 16.14 5.73 -8.44
N ILE A 7 16.98 6.42 -7.68
CA ILE A 7 17.78 5.84 -6.60
C ILE A 7 16.81 5.67 -5.43
N TYR A 8 16.29 4.47 -5.26
CA TYR A 8 15.49 4.13 -4.09
C TYR A 8 16.36 4.30 -2.84
N LYS A 9 15.84 5.02 -1.83
CA LYS A 9 16.45 5.10 -0.49
C LYS A 9 16.19 3.77 0.21
N THR A 10 17.25 3.18 0.74
CA THR A 10 17.28 1.82 1.26
C THR A 10 18.03 1.79 2.58
N TYR A 11 17.43 1.20 3.60
CA TYR A 11 18.03 0.98 4.90
C TYR A 11 18.02 -0.52 5.19
N LYS A 12 19.18 -1.10 5.47
CA LYS A 12 19.29 -2.50 5.92
C LYS A 12 18.98 -2.53 7.42
N THR A 13 17.99 -3.34 7.80
CA THR A 13 17.64 -3.50 9.21
C THR A 13 18.58 -4.49 9.90
N LYS A 14 18.55 -4.51 11.24
CA LYS A 14 19.25 -5.52 12.05
C LYS A 14 18.55 -6.89 12.06
N TYR A 15 17.34 -6.95 11.50
CA TYR A 15 16.49 -8.13 11.54
C TYR A 15 16.66 -8.96 10.28
N GLU A 16 16.46 -10.27 10.45
CA GLU A 16 16.50 -11.25 9.38
C GLU A 16 15.25 -12.13 9.45
N ALA A 17 14.74 -12.54 8.29
CA ALA A 17 13.61 -13.43 8.17
C ALA A 17 14.09 -14.85 7.87
N LEU A 18 13.54 -15.85 8.54
CA LEU A 18 13.80 -17.24 8.22
C LEU A 18 13.06 -17.63 6.94
N HIS A 19 13.78 -18.13 5.93
CA HIS A 19 13.17 -18.61 4.70
C HIS A 19 12.41 -19.94 4.97
N PRO A 20 11.14 -20.08 4.55
CA PRO A 20 10.29 -21.20 4.96
C PRO A 20 10.76 -22.57 4.45
N THR A 21 11.47 -22.65 3.32
CA THR A 21 11.86 -23.94 2.72
C THR A 21 13.24 -24.45 3.09
N ASN A 22 14.26 -23.58 3.08
CA ASN A 22 15.66 -23.95 3.31
C ASN A 22 16.16 -23.50 4.69
N LYS A 23 15.34 -22.78 5.48
CA LYS A 23 15.67 -22.28 6.81
C LYS A 23 16.86 -21.31 6.85
N ASN A 24 17.25 -20.75 5.70
CA ASN A 24 18.30 -19.73 5.64
C ASN A 24 17.76 -18.38 6.11
N TYR A 25 18.61 -17.57 6.71
CA TYR A 25 18.27 -16.19 7.06
C TYR A 25 18.31 -15.27 5.84
N ILE A 26 17.29 -14.41 5.73
CA ILE A 26 17.13 -13.42 4.66
C ILE A 26 17.18 -12.02 5.30
N PRO A 27 18.06 -11.12 4.84
CA PRO A 27 18.12 -9.77 5.38
C PRO A 27 16.86 -8.96 5.03
N ILE A 28 16.32 -8.23 6.02
CA ILE A 28 15.16 -7.35 5.85
C ILE A 28 15.62 -5.92 5.57
N TYR A 29 15.02 -5.30 4.55
CA TYR A 29 15.30 -3.92 4.14
C TYR A 29 14.04 -3.06 4.21
N ILE A 30 14.21 -1.82 4.68
CA ILE A 30 13.20 -0.77 4.60
C ILE A 30 13.56 0.11 3.41
N SER A 31 12.65 0.26 2.45
CA SER A 31 12.91 1.04 1.25
C SER A 31 11.67 1.68 0.66
N ASN A 32 11.84 2.87 0.09
CA ASN A 32 10.83 3.52 -0.75
C ASN A 32 10.68 2.85 -2.14
N TYR A 33 11.41 1.76 -2.40
CA TYR A 33 11.20 0.87 -3.54
C TYR A 33 9.80 0.25 -3.54
N ILE A 34 9.30 -0.10 -2.36
CA ILE A 34 7.97 -0.70 -2.20
C ILE A 34 6.95 0.44 -2.33
N ASN A 35 6.13 0.36 -3.37
CA ASN A 35 5.07 1.33 -3.58
C ASN A 35 3.85 0.92 -2.75
N TYR A 36 3.46 1.74 -1.79
CA TYR A 36 2.25 1.57 -0.98
C TYR A 36 0.96 1.42 -1.81
N LYS A 37 0.98 1.82 -3.09
CA LYS A 37 -0.15 1.79 -4.03
C LYS A 37 -0.87 0.44 -4.14
N TYR A 38 -0.21 -0.68 -3.81
CA TYR A 38 -0.82 -2.01 -3.90
C TYR A 38 -1.28 -2.60 -2.56
N ASN A 39 -1.33 -1.82 -1.47
CA ASN A 39 -1.59 -2.31 -0.11
C ASN A 39 -0.65 -3.49 0.29
N ILE A 40 0.54 -3.51 -0.29
CA ILE A 40 1.59 -4.49 -0.01
C ILE A 40 2.66 -3.75 0.80
N ASN A 41 2.67 -4.00 2.10
CA ASN A 41 3.67 -3.41 3.01
C ASN A 41 4.99 -4.18 2.99
N VAL A 42 4.97 -5.44 2.57
CA VAL A 42 6.12 -6.35 2.54
C VAL A 42 6.21 -7.03 1.19
N LEU A 43 7.37 -6.95 0.54
CA LEU A 43 7.63 -7.56 -0.75
C LEU A 43 8.80 -8.53 -0.65
N ILE A 44 8.56 -9.79 -1.02
CA ILE A 44 9.64 -10.76 -1.24
C ILE A 44 10.28 -10.47 -2.61
N ILE A 45 11.56 -10.11 -2.59
CA ILE A 45 12.29 -9.72 -3.79
C ILE A 45 12.84 -10.98 -4.49
N ASN A 46 12.61 -11.05 -5.80
CA ASN A 46 13.18 -12.10 -6.66
C ASN A 46 14.00 -11.50 -7.81
N PRO A 47 15.07 -12.17 -8.28
CA PRO A 47 15.95 -11.61 -9.30
C PRO A 47 15.35 -11.57 -10.71
N PHE A 48 14.21 -12.22 -10.93
CA PHE A 48 13.60 -12.34 -12.25
C PHE A 48 12.96 -11.06 -12.78
N ASN A 49 12.57 -10.14 -11.89
CA ASN A 49 11.98 -8.86 -12.29
C ASN A 49 13.09 -7.80 -12.49
N LYS A 50 13.05 -7.03 -13.58
CA LYS A 50 14.05 -5.99 -13.91
C LYS A 50 14.23 -5.00 -12.77
N LYS A 51 13.12 -4.54 -12.16
CA LYS A 51 13.16 -3.59 -11.02
C LYS A 51 13.81 -4.20 -9.78
N ASN A 52 13.48 -5.45 -9.45
CA ASN A 52 14.08 -6.17 -8.33
C ASN A 52 15.56 -6.43 -8.54
N ASN A 53 15.96 -6.77 -9.77
CA ASN A 53 17.37 -7.02 -10.10
C ASN A 53 18.22 -5.74 -9.91
N ILE A 54 17.68 -4.56 -10.26
CA ILE A 54 18.34 -3.28 -9.97
C ILE A 54 18.53 -3.08 -8.46
N PHE A 55 17.52 -3.38 -7.65
CA PHE A 55 17.62 -3.31 -6.19
C PHE A 55 18.67 -4.27 -5.63
N LEU A 56 18.68 -5.52 -6.07
CA LEU A 56 19.61 -6.56 -5.60
C LEU A 56 21.05 -6.20 -5.93
N LYS A 57 21.31 -5.78 -7.17
CA LYS A 57 22.65 -5.34 -7.62
C LYS A 57 23.16 -4.14 -6.84
N LYS A 58 22.29 -3.16 -6.54
CA LYS A 58 22.69 -1.96 -5.79
C LYS A 58 23.10 -2.29 -4.36
N ASN A 59 22.43 -3.24 -3.72
CA ASN A 59 22.68 -3.61 -2.32
C ASN A 59 23.67 -4.78 -2.18
N ASN A 60 24.36 -5.18 -3.26
CA ASN A 60 25.29 -6.31 -3.30
C ASN A 60 24.70 -7.62 -2.71
N ILE A 61 23.41 -7.86 -2.94
CA ILE A 61 22.73 -9.05 -2.42
C ILE A 61 22.99 -10.20 -3.38
N LEU A 62 23.77 -11.19 -2.92
CA LEU A 62 23.98 -12.44 -3.65
C LEU A 62 22.68 -13.27 -3.67
N PHE A 63 22.30 -13.76 -4.85
CA PHE A 63 21.17 -14.65 -5.02
C PHE A 63 21.54 -15.86 -5.86
N PHE A 64 21.01 -17.02 -5.50
CA PHE A 64 21.20 -18.24 -6.28
C PHE A 64 20.50 -18.12 -7.64
N LYS A 65 21.19 -18.53 -8.70
CA LYS A 65 20.64 -18.57 -10.05
C LYS A 65 19.68 -19.76 -10.17
N ILE A 66 18.42 -19.55 -9.79
CA ILE A 66 17.37 -20.58 -9.90
C ILE A 66 16.97 -20.76 -11.38
N LYS A 67 16.88 -22.01 -11.85
CA LYS A 67 16.33 -22.31 -13.18
C LYS A 67 14.86 -21.88 -13.26
N LYS A 68 14.53 -21.01 -14.22
CA LYS A 68 13.20 -20.38 -14.43
C LYS A 68 12.03 -21.37 -14.58
N ASN A 69 12.30 -22.65 -14.87
CA ASN A 69 11.30 -23.65 -15.27
C ASN A 69 10.65 -24.43 -14.11
N PHE A 70 11.13 -24.34 -12.86
CA PHE A 70 10.66 -25.20 -11.77
C PHE A 70 9.17 -25.04 -11.39
N PHE A 71 8.64 -23.80 -11.48
CA PHE A 71 7.27 -23.47 -11.04
C PHE A 71 6.22 -23.35 -12.16
N LYS A 72 6.58 -23.67 -13.42
CA LYS A 72 5.62 -23.58 -14.55
C LYS A 72 4.47 -24.61 -14.43
N LYS A 73 4.69 -25.75 -13.78
CA LYS A 73 3.66 -26.78 -13.58
C LYS A 73 2.69 -26.37 -12.45
N LYS A 74 1.39 -26.19 -12.77
CA LYS A 74 0.32 -25.90 -11.79
C LYS A 74 0.31 -26.88 -10.59
N LYS A 75 0.63 -28.16 -10.84
CA LYS A 75 0.70 -29.23 -9.83
C LYS A 75 1.73 -28.92 -8.73
N ASN A 76 2.89 -28.35 -9.09
CA ASN A 76 3.96 -28.02 -8.14
C ASN A 76 3.57 -26.84 -7.24
N ARG A 77 2.82 -25.86 -7.76
CA ARG A 77 2.34 -24.72 -6.97
C ARG A 77 1.34 -25.15 -5.90
N LYS A 78 0.33 -25.94 -6.26
CA LYS A 78 -0.66 -26.45 -5.29
C LYS A 78 0.01 -27.25 -4.16
N LYS A 79 0.92 -28.17 -4.52
CA LYS A 79 1.69 -28.96 -3.54
C LYS A 79 2.50 -28.08 -2.58
N PHE A 80 3.08 -26.99 -3.08
CA PHE A 80 3.86 -26.07 -2.26
C PHE A 80 2.98 -25.26 -1.30
N ILE A 81 1.82 -24.77 -1.75
CA ILE A 81 0.87 -24.00 -0.94
C ILE A 81 0.39 -24.85 0.25
N ASN A 82 -0.05 -26.08 -0.02
CA ASN A 82 -0.53 -26.99 1.02
C ASN A 82 0.55 -27.38 2.03
N LYS A 83 1.82 -27.42 1.61
CA LYS A 83 2.95 -27.82 2.48
C LYS A 83 3.34 -26.76 3.51
N TYR A 84 3.20 -25.47 3.18
CA TYR A 84 3.77 -24.37 3.99
C TYR A 84 2.72 -23.42 4.58
N THR A 85 1.51 -23.92 4.86
CA THR A 85 0.38 -23.14 5.43
C THR A 85 0.20 -21.78 4.73
N LEU A 86 0.38 -21.75 3.40
CA LEU A 86 0.24 -20.54 2.61
C LEU A 86 -1.23 -20.39 2.19
N TYR A 87 -1.75 -19.16 2.19
CA TYR A 87 -3.07 -18.86 1.65
C TYR A 87 -2.97 -18.10 0.34
N LYS A 88 -3.90 -18.38 -0.58
CA LYS A 88 -4.02 -17.62 -1.82
C LYS A 88 -4.79 -16.34 -1.55
N LYS A 89 -4.20 -15.19 -1.85
CA LYS A 89 -4.87 -13.87 -1.79
C LYS A 89 -5.25 -13.41 -3.20
N ASN A 90 -6.52 -13.04 -3.40
CA ASN A 90 -6.96 -12.34 -4.60
C ASN A 90 -6.77 -10.83 -4.36
N ILE A 91 -6.14 -10.13 -5.31
CA ILE A 91 -5.87 -8.70 -5.23
C ILE A 91 -6.49 -8.03 -6.45
N TYR A 92 -7.30 -7.01 -6.21
CA TYR A 92 -7.94 -6.20 -7.24
C TYR A 92 -7.27 -4.82 -7.29
N ASN A 93 -7.20 -4.24 -8.49
CA ASN A 93 -6.74 -2.85 -8.66
C ASN A 93 -7.84 -1.82 -8.36
N MET A 94 -9.07 -2.28 -8.15
CA MET A 94 -10.22 -1.46 -7.77
C MET A 94 -10.02 -0.91 -6.36
N ARG A 95 -10.42 0.33 -6.15
CA ARG A 95 -10.32 1.03 -4.87
C ARG A 95 -11.71 1.34 -4.36
N ASP A 96 -11.85 1.42 -3.05
CA ASP A 96 -13.09 1.89 -2.44
C ASP A 96 -13.38 3.32 -2.90
N ILE A 97 -14.67 3.61 -3.08
CA ILE A 97 -15.13 4.90 -3.54
C ILE A 97 -14.96 5.91 -2.40
N ILE A 98 -14.18 6.96 -2.65
CA ILE A 98 -14.01 8.06 -1.70
C ILE A 98 -15.07 9.12 -2.02
N LEU A 99 -16.13 9.19 -1.21
CA LEU A 99 -17.21 10.18 -1.37
C LEU A 99 -16.96 11.48 -0.59
N SER A 100 -16.20 11.41 0.51
CA SER A 100 -15.94 12.59 1.34
C SER A 100 -15.16 13.68 0.60
N ARG A 101 -15.53 14.93 0.84
CA ARG A 101 -14.87 16.12 0.28
C ARG A 101 -14.72 17.18 1.36
N GLN A 102 -13.54 17.78 1.46
CA GLN A 102 -13.31 18.97 2.29
C GLN A 102 -13.72 20.22 1.50
N LYS A 103 -15.01 20.32 1.15
CA LYS A 103 -15.55 21.45 0.40
C LYS A 103 -16.87 21.89 1.01
N TYR A 104 -17.06 23.21 1.04
CA TYR A 104 -18.29 23.81 1.53
C TYR A 104 -19.50 23.58 0.60
N TRP A 105 -19.31 23.71 -0.72
CA TRP A 105 -20.37 23.46 -1.70
C TRP A 105 -20.49 21.99 -2.06
N GLY A 106 -21.10 21.22 -1.17
CA GLY A 106 -21.45 19.83 -1.39
C GLY A 106 -22.52 19.38 -0.39
N GLU A 107 -23.09 18.20 -0.61
CA GLU A 107 -24.04 17.64 0.33
C GLU A 107 -23.35 17.32 1.67
N PRO A 108 -23.86 17.82 2.80
CA PRO A 108 -23.32 17.50 4.10
C PRO A 108 -23.50 16.02 4.43
N ILE A 109 -22.42 15.38 4.91
CA ILE A 109 -22.44 13.96 5.31
C ILE A 109 -23.33 13.84 6.56
N PRO A 110 -24.34 12.95 6.59
CA PRO A 110 -25.34 12.86 7.66
C PRO A 110 -24.82 12.13 8.91
N ILE A 111 -23.65 12.54 9.40
CA ILE A 111 -22.96 12.02 10.57
C ILE A 111 -22.61 13.20 11.48
N TYR A 112 -22.90 13.08 12.77
CA TYR A 112 -22.40 14.00 13.80
C TYR A 112 -21.54 13.22 14.79
N TYR A 113 -20.71 13.92 15.57
CA TYR A 113 -19.83 13.29 16.56
C TYR A 113 -20.32 13.57 17.97
N LYS A 114 -20.45 12.51 18.78
CA LYS A 114 -20.69 12.60 20.21
C LYS A 114 -19.54 11.90 20.92
N ASN A 115 -18.75 12.64 21.71
CA ASN A 115 -17.56 12.11 22.40
C ASN A 115 -16.57 11.40 21.44
N ASN A 116 -16.30 12.00 20.26
CA ASN A 116 -15.45 11.43 19.19
C ASN A 116 -15.99 10.14 18.53
N ILE A 117 -17.22 9.74 18.84
CA ILE A 117 -17.87 8.59 18.18
C ILE A 117 -18.79 9.13 17.07
N PRO A 118 -18.64 8.66 15.81
CA PRO A 118 -19.53 9.03 14.73
C PRO A 118 -20.91 8.38 14.92
N ILE A 119 -21.97 9.19 14.85
CA ILE A 119 -23.36 8.76 14.99
C ILE A 119 -24.17 9.26 13.80
N ASN A 120 -25.02 8.40 13.25
CA ASN A 120 -25.93 8.75 12.17
C ASN A 120 -27.01 9.71 12.66
N ILE A 121 -27.36 10.68 11.82
CA ILE A 121 -28.48 11.58 12.07
C ILE A 121 -29.81 10.82 11.86
N LYS A 122 -30.83 11.13 12.67
CA LYS A 122 -32.17 10.55 12.52
C LYS A 122 -32.80 11.00 11.21
N ILE A 123 -33.62 10.14 10.59
CA ILE A 123 -34.28 10.42 9.31
C ILE A 123 -35.13 11.70 9.40
N ASN A 124 -35.82 11.92 10.52
CA ASN A 124 -36.65 13.10 10.77
C ASN A 124 -35.86 14.43 10.79
N ASN A 125 -34.54 14.38 10.91
CA ASN A 125 -33.65 15.53 10.94
C ASN A 125 -32.97 15.79 9.57
N LEU A 126 -33.35 15.04 8.54
CA LEU A 126 -32.93 15.26 7.15
C LEU A 126 -33.99 16.09 6.40
N PRO A 127 -33.60 16.89 5.39
CA PRO A 127 -32.26 17.08 4.86
C PRO A 127 -31.40 18.02 5.72
N LEU A 128 -30.10 17.77 5.73
CA LEU A 128 -29.14 18.74 6.27
C LEU A 128 -28.92 19.85 5.25
N ILE A 129 -29.25 21.08 5.64
CA ILE A 129 -29.13 22.26 4.78
C ILE A 129 -27.80 22.96 5.07
N LEU A 130 -27.12 23.41 4.02
CA LEU A 130 -25.90 24.20 4.16
C LEU A 130 -26.20 25.54 4.85
N PRO A 131 -25.39 25.98 5.82
CA PRO A 131 -25.61 27.24 6.51
C PRO A 131 -25.43 28.42 5.57
N ASN A 132 -26.29 29.44 5.59
CA ASN A 132 -26.10 30.62 4.73
C ASN A 132 -24.82 31.39 5.08
N ILE A 133 -23.83 31.41 4.17
CA ILE A 133 -22.58 32.17 4.34
C ILE A 133 -22.64 33.47 3.52
N LYS A 134 -22.53 34.63 4.18
CA LYS A 134 -22.52 35.96 3.53
C LYS A 134 -21.23 36.28 2.76
N LYS A 135 -20.08 35.75 3.17
CA LYS A 135 -18.77 35.98 2.54
C LYS A 135 -17.81 34.83 2.83
N ILE A 136 -17.28 34.22 1.77
CA ILE A 136 -16.20 33.23 1.88
C ILE A 136 -14.89 34.01 1.82
N LYS A 137 -14.31 34.30 2.99
CA LYS A 137 -13.00 34.94 3.05
C LYS A 137 -11.94 33.91 2.67
N SER A 138 -11.11 34.23 1.68
CA SER A 138 -9.89 33.47 1.42
C SER A 138 -8.98 33.57 2.65
N LEU A 139 -8.37 32.45 3.04
CA LEU A 139 -7.47 32.38 4.21
C LEU A 139 -6.33 33.42 4.14
N SER A 140 -5.97 33.87 2.93
CA SER A 140 -4.98 34.92 2.66
C SER A 140 -5.33 36.31 3.21
N LYS A 141 -6.59 36.56 3.60
CA LYS A 141 -7.08 37.87 4.09
C LYS A 141 -7.24 37.92 5.61
N ILE A 142 -6.85 36.88 6.35
CA ILE A 142 -7.05 36.81 7.80
C ILE A 142 -5.82 37.34 8.58
N ASN A 143 -4.65 37.44 7.93
CA ASN A 143 -3.39 37.90 8.54
C ASN A 143 -2.82 39.17 7.86
N LYS A 144 -3.68 40.13 7.49
CA LYS A 144 -3.27 41.48 7.10
C LYS A 144 -3.98 42.50 7.96
#